data_AF-A0A0N1KZ13-F1
#
_entry.id   AF-A0A0N1KZ13-F1
#
_cell.length_a   1.000
_cell.length_b   1.000
_cell.length_c   1.000
_cell.angle_alpha   90.00
_cell.angle_beta   90.00
_cell.angle_gamma   90.00
#
_symmetry.space_group_name_H-M   'P 1'
#
loop_
_entity.id
_entity.type
_entity.pdbx_description
1 polymer ?
#
loop_
_entity_poly.entity_id
_entity_poly.type
_entity_poly.pdbx_seq_one_letter_code
_entity_poly.pdbx_strand_id
1 'polypeptide(L)'
;MFSRRANEWLDADAAEPRRIATCPIVDNGVLRVLSAPAYSATHRVTPGQVAEGLRAITEAVDHAFWPDEVSVLDEQAVDFTRLHGHRQIIDAYLLALAVRHGGALATFDAAVPLSAVRGAAKRHLLAL
;
A
#
# COMPACT_ATOMS: atom_id res chain seq x y z
N MET A 1 5.14 -16.95 1.89
CA MET A 1 5.21 -16.49 3.29
C MET A 1 4.34 -15.26 3.52
N PHE A 2 4.52 -14.17 2.75
CA PHE A 2 3.71 -12.95 2.90
C PHE A 2 2.20 -13.12 2.64
N SER A 3 1.81 -13.99 1.69
CA SER A 3 0.39 -14.24 1.38
C SER A 3 -0.43 -14.74 2.57
N ARG A 4 0.15 -15.56 3.46
CA ARG A 4 -0.56 -16.03 4.66
C ARG A 4 -0.82 -14.87 5.63
N ARG A 5 0.21 -14.11 5.99
CA ARG A 5 0.08 -12.97 6.91
C ARG A 5 -0.83 -11.88 6.36
N ALA A 6 -0.78 -11.66 5.04
CA ALA A 6 -1.69 -10.74 4.37
C ALA A 6 -3.15 -11.21 4.46
N ASN A 7 -3.41 -12.49 4.21
CA ASN A 7 -4.75 -13.06 4.34
C ASN A 7 -5.23 -13.04 5.79
N GLU A 8 -4.41 -13.42 6.77
CA GLU A 8 -4.74 -13.32 8.20
C GLU A 8 -5.03 -11.87 8.63
N TRP A 9 -4.35 -10.90 8.03
CA TRP A 9 -4.65 -9.48 8.23
C TRP A 9 -5.89 -9.02 7.45
N LEU A 10 -6.29 -9.65 6.35
CA LEU A 10 -7.54 -9.32 5.67
C LEU A 10 -8.74 -9.93 6.39
N ASP A 11 -8.60 -11.18 6.84
CA ASP A 11 -9.62 -12.01 7.48
C ASP A 11 -9.81 -11.63 8.97
N ALA A 12 -9.87 -10.33 9.27
CA ALA A 12 -10.13 -9.82 10.62
C ALA A 12 -11.40 -10.45 11.21
N ASP A 13 -11.44 -10.60 12.54
CA ASP A 13 -12.66 -11.03 13.24
C ASP A 13 -13.83 -10.14 12.82
N ALA A 14 -15.02 -10.72 12.64
CA ALA A 14 -16.24 -9.99 12.29
C ALA A 14 -16.60 -8.90 13.33
N ALA A 15 -16.08 -9.00 14.56
CA ALA A 15 -16.20 -7.97 15.58
C ALA A 15 -15.32 -6.72 15.32
N GLU A 16 -14.25 -6.83 14.53
CA GLU A 16 -13.35 -5.73 14.16
C GLU A 16 -13.09 -5.71 12.64
N PRO A 17 -14.12 -5.43 11.81
CA PRO A 17 -13.96 -5.40 10.36
C PRO A 17 -12.99 -4.31 9.94
N ARG A 18 -12.06 -4.65 9.04
CA ARG A 18 -11.06 -3.70 8.53
C ARG A 18 -11.62 -2.90 7.38
N ARG A 19 -11.37 -1.59 7.42
CA ARG A 19 -11.55 -0.68 6.29
C ARG A 19 -10.25 -0.59 5.54
N ILE A 20 -10.29 -0.85 4.24
CA ILE A 20 -9.11 -0.94 3.38
C ILE A 20 -9.16 0.18 2.36
N ALA A 21 -8.01 0.77 2.08
CA ALA A 21 -7.89 1.69 0.96
C ALA A 21 -6.83 1.21 -0.02
N THR A 22 -7.12 1.35 -1.31
CA THR A 22 -6.09 1.31 -2.36
C THR A 22 -5.96 2.68 -3.02
N CYS A 23 -4.91 2.85 -3.82
CA CYS A 23 -4.65 4.08 -4.56
C CYS A 23 -4.01 3.74 -5.92
N PRO A 24 -3.86 4.71 -6.85
CA PRO A 24 -3.30 4.45 -8.18
C PRO A 24 -1.95 3.72 -8.15
N ILE A 25 -1.06 4.06 -7.22
CA ILE A 25 0.25 3.42 -7.11
C ILE A 25 0.14 1.96 -6.66
N VAL A 26 -0.76 1.66 -5.71
CA VAL A 26 -0.99 0.30 -5.22
C VAL A 26 -1.57 -0.56 -6.34
N ASP A 27 -2.64 -0.12 -7.00
CA ASP A 27 -3.31 -0.89 -8.05
C ASP A 27 -2.35 -1.16 -9.22
N ASN A 28 -1.63 -0.13 -9.69
CA ASN A 28 -0.63 -0.29 -10.75
C ASN A 28 0.53 -1.21 -10.31
N GLY A 29 0.93 -1.12 -9.05
CA GLY A 29 1.97 -1.96 -8.47
C GLY A 29 1.57 -3.44 -8.44
N VAL A 30 0.36 -3.73 -7.97
CA VAL A 30 -0.21 -5.09 -7.93
C VAL A 30 -0.29 -5.68 -9.33
N LEU A 31 -0.89 -4.95 -10.27
CA LEU A 31 -1.01 -5.38 -11.67
C LEU A 31 0.36 -5.70 -12.26
N ARG A 32 1.31 -4.75 -12.17
CA ARG A 32 2.65 -4.89 -12.75
C ARG A 32 3.44 -6.04 -12.14
N VAL A 33 3.39 -6.22 -10.82
CA VAL A 33 4.18 -7.25 -10.13
C VAL A 33 3.59 -8.63 -10.36
N LEU A 34 2.29 -8.83 -10.16
CA LEU A 34 1.67 -10.15 -10.26
C LEU A 34 1.62 -10.66 -11.70
N SER A 35 1.53 -9.77 -12.69
CA SER A 35 1.59 -10.15 -14.10
C SER A 35 3.00 -10.25 -14.67
N ALA A 36 4.05 -9.97 -13.87
CA ALA A 36 5.42 -9.99 -14.37
C ALA A 36 5.88 -11.42 -14.68
N PRO A 37 6.53 -11.66 -15.82
CA PRO A 37 7.08 -12.98 -16.15
C PRO A 37 8.04 -13.56 -15.11
N ALA A 38 8.73 -12.69 -14.36
CA ALA A 38 9.69 -13.07 -13.32
C ALA A 38 9.02 -13.36 -11.95
N TYR A 39 7.74 -13.04 -11.78
CA TYR A 39 7.04 -13.23 -10.50
C TYR A 39 6.79 -14.71 -10.19
N SER A 40 6.43 -15.49 -11.21
CA SER A 40 6.26 -16.94 -11.09
C SER A 40 6.69 -17.65 -12.36
N ALA A 41 7.59 -18.62 -12.23
CA ALA A 41 8.05 -19.44 -13.34
C ALA A 41 6.99 -20.48 -13.78
N THR A 42 6.09 -20.86 -12.88
CA THR A 42 5.14 -21.97 -13.09
C THR A 42 3.71 -21.52 -13.33
N HIS A 43 3.35 -20.30 -12.92
CA HIS A 43 1.98 -19.79 -13.01
C HIS A 43 1.99 -18.38 -13.60
N ARG A 44 1.65 -18.27 -14.89
CA ARG A 44 1.54 -16.97 -15.56
C ARG A 44 0.11 -16.45 -15.42
N VAL A 45 -0.02 -15.28 -14.80
CA VAL A 45 -1.29 -14.56 -14.70
C VAL A 45 -1.21 -13.33 -15.60
N THR A 46 -2.23 -13.11 -16.42
CA THR A 46 -2.31 -11.93 -17.28
C THR A 46 -2.73 -10.68 -16.47
N PRO A 47 -2.40 -9.46 -16.91
CA PRO A 47 -2.90 -8.24 -16.25
C PRO A 47 -4.43 -8.22 -16.10
N GLY A 48 -5.16 -8.75 -17.09
CA GLY A 48 -6.63 -8.84 -17.03
C GLY A 48 -7.13 -9.76 -15.91
N GLN A 49 -6.51 -10.92 -15.71
CA GLN A 49 -6.85 -11.82 -14.61
C GLN A 49 -6.49 -11.21 -13.24
N VAL A 50 -5.36 -10.50 -13.15
CA VAL A 50 -5.01 -9.77 -11.90
C VAL A 50 -6.03 -8.69 -11.61
N ALA A 51 -6.45 -7.92 -12.63
CA ALA A 51 -7.47 -6.88 -12.47
C ALA A 51 -8.83 -7.44 -12.04
N GLU A 52 -9.24 -8.58 -12.60
CA GLU A 52 -10.46 -9.29 -12.19
C GLU A 52 -10.39 -9.73 -10.73
N GLY A 53 -9.30 -10.35 -10.31
CA GLY A 53 -9.09 -10.74 -8.91
C GLY A 53 -9.06 -9.53 -7.96
N LEU A 54 -8.38 -8.45 -8.35
CA LEU A 54 -8.32 -7.23 -7.54
C LEU A 54 -9.72 -6.61 -7.37
N ARG A 55 -10.52 -6.53 -8.43
CA ARG A 55 -11.92 -6.06 -8.35
C ARG A 55 -12.75 -6.92 -7.42
N ALA A 56 -12.67 -8.24 -7.55
CA ALA A 56 -13.42 -9.16 -6.69
C ALA A 56 -13.06 -8.98 -5.20
N ILE A 57 -11.78 -8.75 -4.88
CA ILE A 57 -11.34 -8.47 -3.50
C ILE A 57 -11.91 -7.13 -3.03
N THR A 58 -11.80 -6.06 -3.82
CA THR A 58 -12.29 -4.74 -3.43
C THR A 58 -13.81 -4.69 -3.28
N GLU A 59 -14.56 -5.50 -4.03
CA GLU A 59 -16.01 -5.63 -3.90
C GLU A 59 -16.43 -6.45 -2.66
N ALA A 60 -15.56 -7.35 -2.18
CA ALA A 60 -15.85 -8.23 -1.06
C ALA A 60 -15.54 -7.63 0.33
N VAL A 61 -14.83 -6.49 0.39
CA VAL A 61 -14.38 -5.85 1.64
C VAL A 61 -14.89 -4.41 1.74
N ASP A 62 -14.85 -3.80 2.93
CA ASP A 62 -15.08 -2.36 3.09
C ASP A 62 -13.88 -1.59 2.50
N HIS A 63 -13.95 -1.36 1.19
CA HIS A 63 -12.89 -0.75 0.39
C HIS A 63 -13.22 0.71 0.04
N ALA A 64 -12.19 1.54 0.05
CA ALA A 64 -12.21 2.87 -0.55
C ALA A 64 -11.04 3.02 -1.54
N PHE A 65 -11.27 3.75 -2.64
CA PHE A 65 -10.19 4.19 -3.51
C PHE A 65 -9.78 5.62 -3.15
N TRP A 66 -8.51 5.83 -2.81
CA TRP A 66 -7.93 7.14 -2.56
C TRP A 66 -7.22 7.63 -3.82
N PRO A 67 -7.71 8.71 -4.47
CA PRO A 67 -7.07 9.23 -5.68
C PRO A 67 -5.72 9.87 -5.36
N ASP A 68 -4.99 10.25 -6.40
CA ASP A 68 -3.73 10.96 -6.21
C ASP A 68 -4.00 12.36 -5.64
N GLU A 69 -3.55 12.53 -4.41
CA GLU A 69 -3.96 13.62 -3.53
C GLU A 69 -2.77 14.24 -2.78
N VAL A 70 -1.58 13.67 -2.93
CA VAL A 70 -0.34 14.14 -2.30
C VAL A 70 0.72 14.30 -3.36
N SER A 71 1.43 15.41 -3.37
CA SER A 71 2.65 15.52 -4.18
C SER A 71 3.85 15.14 -3.32
N VAL A 72 4.69 14.21 -3.80
CA VAL A 72 5.97 13.92 -3.12
C VAL A 72 6.89 15.14 -3.12
N LEU A 73 6.73 16.07 -4.07
CA LEU A 73 7.51 17.30 -4.18
C LEU A 73 7.02 18.41 -3.24
N ASP A 74 5.90 18.20 -2.54
CA ASP A 74 5.45 19.13 -1.51
C ASP A 74 6.29 18.93 -0.24
N GLU A 75 7.15 19.90 0.07
CA GLU A 75 8.02 19.89 1.26
C GLU A 75 7.23 19.93 2.58
N GLN A 76 5.96 20.34 2.54
CA GLN A 76 5.04 20.26 3.68
C GLN A 76 4.47 18.86 3.88
N ALA A 77 4.59 17.97 2.90
CA ALA A 77 4.23 16.56 3.00
C ALA A 77 5.46 15.68 3.27
N VAL A 78 6.57 15.90 2.55
CA VAL A 78 7.75 15.04 2.55
C VAL A 78 9.04 15.84 2.79
N ASP A 79 9.82 15.41 3.77
CA ASP A 79 11.16 15.93 4.07
C ASP A 79 12.24 15.08 3.37
N PHE A 80 12.69 15.54 2.21
CA PHE A 80 13.72 14.86 1.42
C PHE A 80 15.07 14.74 2.12
N THR A 81 15.36 15.57 3.14
CA THR A 81 16.61 15.44 3.91
C THR A 81 16.66 14.16 4.74
N ARG A 82 15.50 13.50 4.91
CA ARG A 82 15.33 12.25 5.65
C ARG A 82 15.07 11.04 4.75
N LEU A 83 15.06 11.23 3.43
CA LEU A 83 15.03 10.15 2.45
C LEU A 83 16.46 9.79 2.07
N HIS A 84 16.88 8.58 2.43
CA HIS A 84 18.25 8.10 2.26
C HIS A 84 18.44 7.24 1.01
N GLY A 85 17.39 6.96 0.24
CA GLY A 85 17.53 6.21 -1.00
C GLY A 85 16.26 6.16 -1.85
N HIS A 86 16.45 5.93 -3.15
CA HIS A 86 15.38 5.90 -4.16
C HIS A 86 14.26 4.89 -3.85
N ARG A 87 14.56 3.83 -3.08
CA ARG A 87 13.60 2.80 -2.67
C ARG A 87 12.52 3.35 -1.73
N GLN A 88 12.81 4.42 -1.01
CA GLN A 88 11.92 5.00 0.01
C GLN A 88 10.91 6.01 -0.56
N ILE A 89 11.03 6.39 -1.83
CA ILE A 89 10.21 7.45 -2.43
C ILE A 89 8.73 7.04 -2.47
N ILE A 90 8.44 5.82 -2.92
CA ILE A 90 7.07 5.31 -2.99
C ILE A 90 6.52 5.10 -1.57
N ASP A 91 7.32 4.58 -0.64
CA ASP A 91 6.90 4.39 0.74
C ASP A 91 6.57 5.72 1.42
N ALA A 92 7.35 6.77 1.17
CA ALA A 92 7.09 8.11 1.67
C ALA A 92 5.79 8.68 1.10
N TYR A 93 5.54 8.51 -0.21
CA TYR A 93 4.28 8.90 -0.82
C TYR A 93 3.09 8.17 -0.19
N LEU A 94 3.15 6.83 -0.10
CA LEU A 94 2.05 6.02 0.43
C LEU A 94 1.76 6.35 1.90
N LEU A 95 2.81 6.58 2.69
CA LEU A 95 2.67 7.01 4.07
C LEU A 95 2.08 8.42 4.15
N ALA A 96 2.49 9.35 3.30
CA ALA A 96 1.93 10.71 3.26
C ALA A 96 0.44 10.70 2.86
N LEU A 97 0.06 9.86 1.90
CA LEU A 97 -1.35 9.65 1.54
C LEU A 97 -2.16 9.09 2.71
N ALA A 98 -1.61 8.10 3.43
CA ALA A 98 -2.24 7.58 4.64
C ALA A 98 -2.42 8.67 5.72
N VAL A 99 -1.41 9.53 5.94
CA VAL A 99 -1.52 10.68 6.85
C VAL A 99 -2.64 11.62 6.40
N ARG A 100 -2.73 11.94 5.11
CA ARG A 100 -3.76 12.85 4.57
C ARG A 100 -5.19 12.37 4.83
N HIS A 101 -5.43 11.06 4.69
CA HIS A 101 -6.74 10.46 4.95
C HIS A 101 -6.94 10.02 6.41
N GLY A 102 -5.98 10.28 7.31
CA GLY A 102 -6.05 9.85 8.71
C GLY A 102 -6.01 8.33 8.91
N GLY A 103 -5.50 7.59 7.92
CA GLY A 103 -5.38 6.14 7.95
C GLY A 103 -3.97 5.65 8.27
N ALA A 104 -3.69 4.39 7.94
CA ALA A 104 -2.38 3.77 8.14
C ALA A 104 -1.91 3.01 6.90
N LEU A 105 -0.62 3.10 6.60
CA LEU A 105 0.02 2.26 5.59
C LEU A 105 0.28 0.88 6.18
N ALA A 106 -0.43 -0.14 5.68
CA ALA A 106 -0.15 -1.54 5.97
C ALA A 106 0.97 -2.04 5.07
N THR A 107 2.06 -2.57 5.64
CA THR A 107 3.24 -3.00 4.87
C THR A 107 4.01 -4.12 5.58
N PHE A 108 4.76 -4.92 4.82
CA PHE A 108 5.76 -5.85 5.37
C PHE A 108 7.16 -5.23 5.45
N ASP A 109 7.34 -4.01 4.94
CA ASP A 109 8.62 -3.31 4.97
C ASP A 109 8.75 -2.50 6.27
N ALA A 110 9.73 -2.87 7.11
CA ALA A 110 10.04 -2.16 8.34
C ALA A 110 10.89 -0.89 8.10
N ALA A 111 11.38 -0.66 6.89
CA ALA A 111 12.26 0.45 6.52
C ALA A 111 11.51 1.71 6.04
N VAL A 112 10.16 1.73 6.13
CA VAL A 112 9.35 2.89 5.76
C VAL A 112 9.79 4.12 6.58
N PRO A 113 10.12 5.25 5.93
CA PRO A 113 10.75 6.38 6.59
C PRO A 113 9.72 7.25 7.33
N LEU A 114 9.25 6.81 8.49
CA LEU A 114 8.27 7.54 9.30
C LEU A 114 8.68 9.00 9.56
N SER A 115 9.98 9.24 9.76
CA SER A 115 10.53 10.55 10.05
C SER A 115 10.56 11.50 8.84
N ALA A 116 10.45 10.97 7.62
CA ALA A 116 10.48 11.73 6.37
C ALA A 116 9.10 12.26 5.95
N VAL A 117 8.01 11.84 6.58
CA VAL A 117 6.67 12.32 6.26
C VAL A 117 6.17 13.23 7.37
N ARG A 118 5.78 14.46 7.01
CA ARG A 118 5.25 15.45 7.95
C ARG A 118 3.90 14.97 8.48
N GLY A 119 3.68 15.10 9.80
CA GLY A 119 2.47 14.61 10.47
C GLY A 119 2.40 13.09 10.66
N ALA A 120 3.36 12.32 10.13
CA ALA A 120 3.43 10.89 10.37
C ALA A 120 3.71 10.57 11.85
N ALA A 121 3.07 9.52 12.34
CA ALA A 121 3.17 9.03 13.71
C ALA A 121 3.02 7.50 13.67
N LYS A 122 3.38 6.79 14.76
CA LYS A 122 3.32 5.32 14.80
C LYS A 122 1.98 4.73 14.35
N ARG A 123 0.87 5.42 14.63
CA ARG A 123 -0.48 5.00 14.20
C ARG A 123 -0.69 4.96 12.67
N HIS A 124 0.12 5.69 11.91
CA HIS A 124 0.01 5.77 10.44
C HIS A 124 0.83 4.70 9.72
N LEU A 125 1.55 3.84 10.45
CA LEU A 125 2.34 2.75 9.88
C LEU A 125 2.01 1.45 10.61
N LEU A 126 1.44 0.50 9.88
CA LEU A 126 1.13 -0.84 10.36
C LEU A 126 2.08 -1.85 9.71
N ALA A 127 3.15 -2.20 10.42
CA ALA A 127 4.07 -3.25 9.98
C ALA A 127 3.45 -4.62 10.29
N LEU A 128 3.18 -5.40 9.23
CA LEU A 128 2.49 -6.69 9.29
C LEU A 128 3.40 -7.87 9.48
#